data_AF-A0A923ZM51-F1
#
_entry.id   AF-A0A923ZM51-F1
#
_cell.length_a   1.000
_cell.length_b   1.000
_cell.length_c   1.000
_cell.angle_alpha   90.00
_cell.angle_beta   90.00
_cell.angle_gamma   90.00
#
_symmetry.space_group_name_H-M   'P 1'
#
loop_
_entity.id
_entity.type
_entity.pdbx_description
1 polymer ?
#
loop_
_entity_poly.entity_id
_entity_poly.type
_entity_poly.pdbx_seq_one_letter_code
_entity_poly.pdbx_strand_id
1 'polypeptide(L)'
;MSIIDVARAWHAQDPDDETRAELDRLIADAESGSEGALAQLHDRFDARLEFGTAGLRGRIEAGSNRMNRVLVAQAAAGFASFLLSRGSAPSVVVGYDGRKNSKIFATDTAELMAGAGVRAILLPRLLPTPVLAFAVRELATSAGVMVTASHNPPQDNGYKVYLGDTDEGSQIVPPLDAEIAAHILAVATDQNVLRLPRSTAYEVADERAIDEYVRCTAALAGHPKCTVRYVYTALHGVGWETAHRVFLEAGFGEPIVVAAQIAPDAAFPTVAFPNPEEPGAMDLAFDAAITADAELVIANDPDADRLAIGIPDIDGEWQRLSGNQVGALLGWRAAERLAAAGTAGTLAASIVSSPALAEIARQYGLAYVNTLTGFKWVSRVPGLSYGYEEALGYLVDPDKVRDKDGISAAIEFLGLVADLKAIGRTVTDHLTDFAERFGAFASSQVSIRVTKAADIPRLMSALRQSPPERIAGVAVRAVDDFAEGFAGLSASDILRYQLEDGSRVIVRPSGTEPKVKVYIDASSVEGTAAHRQATAQATVDRLEAAMRELLAERA
;
A
#
# COMPACT_ATOMS: atom_id res chain seq x y z
N MET A 1 36.28 -3.83 15.65
CA MET A 1 36.22 -4.62 14.41
C MET A 1 36.23 -3.62 13.27
N SER A 2 37.10 -3.75 12.26
CA SER A 2 37.06 -2.83 11.10
C SER A 2 35.81 -3.09 10.26
N ILE A 3 35.40 -2.13 9.41
CA ILE A 3 34.23 -2.34 8.52
C ILE A 3 34.46 -3.52 7.56
N ILE A 4 35.70 -3.75 7.14
CA ILE A 4 36.10 -4.92 6.33
C ILE A 4 35.95 -6.22 7.12
N ASP A 5 36.31 -6.24 8.40
CA ASP A 5 36.10 -7.42 9.26
C ASP A 5 34.60 -7.72 9.44
N VAL A 6 33.76 -6.69 9.61
CA VAL A 6 32.30 -6.83 9.66
C VAL A 6 31.76 -7.42 8.36
N ALA A 7 32.21 -6.89 7.22
CA ALA A 7 31.85 -7.40 5.90
C ALA A 7 32.28 -8.86 5.70
N ARG A 8 33.50 -9.24 6.12
CA ARG A 8 33.97 -10.63 6.06
C ARG A 8 33.14 -11.57 6.93
N ALA A 9 32.76 -11.13 8.13
CA ALA A 9 31.90 -11.90 9.02
C ALA A 9 30.49 -12.10 8.44
N TRP A 10 29.96 -11.08 7.74
CA TRP A 10 28.70 -11.22 6.99
C TRP A 10 28.85 -12.18 5.81
N HIS A 11 29.88 -12.01 4.99
CA HIS A 11 30.18 -12.89 3.85
C HIS A 11 30.27 -14.36 4.28
N ALA A 12 30.92 -14.65 5.41
CA ALA A 12 31.12 -16.01 5.91
C ALA A 12 29.83 -16.75 6.29
N GLN A 13 28.71 -16.04 6.45
CA GLN A 13 27.40 -16.63 6.75
C GLN A 13 26.37 -16.40 5.65
N ASP A 14 26.74 -15.74 4.55
CA ASP A 14 25.82 -15.43 3.47
C ASP A 14 25.56 -16.67 2.60
N PRO A 15 24.31 -17.19 2.51
CA PRO A 15 24.02 -18.36 1.69
C PRO A 15 23.82 -18.01 0.21
N ASP A 16 23.89 -16.73 -0.18
CA ASP A 16 23.65 -16.26 -1.54
C ASP A 16 24.96 -16.00 -2.30
N ASP A 17 25.16 -16.69 -3.43
CA ASP A 17 26.38 -16.53 -4.23
C ASP A 17 26.48 -15.15 -4.90
N GLU A 18 25.34 -14.48 -5.18
CA GLU A 18 25.34 -13.16 -5.82
C GLU A 18 25.82 -12.09 -4.84
N THR A 19 25.25 -12.02 -3.64
CA THR A 19 25.66 -11.03 -2.63
C THR A 19 27.03 -11.36 -2.04
N ARG A 20 27.44 -12.64 -2.02
CA ARG A 20 28.84 -13.00 -1.72
C ARG A 20 29.82 -12.46 -2.75
N ALA A 21 29.58 -12.70 -4.04
CA ALA A 21 30.44 -12.20 -5.10
C ALA A 21 30.47 -10.67 -5.16
N GLU A 22 29.34 -10.01 -4.85
CA GLU A 22 29.28 -8.56 -4.66
C GLU A 22 30.21 -8.09 -3.53
N LEU A 23 30.14 -8.76 -2.37
CA LEU A 23 30.89 -8.39 -1.19
C LEU A 23 32.40 -8.70 -1.33
N ASP A 24 32.76 -9.79 -2.01
CA ASP A 24 34.15 -10.12 -2.36
C ASP A 24 34.82 -9.00 -3.16
N ARG A 25 34.12 -8.45 -4.17
CA ARG A 25 34.61 -7.31 -4.96
C ARG A 25 34.78 -6.06 -4.09
N LEU A 26 33.76 -5.71 -3.30
CA LEU A 26 33.81 -4.53 -2.44
C LEU A 26 34.93 -4.61 -1.40
N ILE A 27 35.14 -5.78 -0.79
CA ILE A 27 36.23 -6.02 0.16
C ILE A 27 37.58 -5.85 -0.55
N ALA A 28 37.79 -6.52 -1.69
CA ALA A 28 39.06 -6.44 -2.41
C ALA A 28 39.40 -5.01 -2.85
N ASP A 29 38.41 -4.27 -3.37
CA ASP A 29 38.57 -2.87 -3.78
C ASP A 29 38.88 -1.97 -2.57
N ALA A 30 38.19 -2.15 -1.45
CA ALA A 30 38.44 -1.39 -0.23
C ALA A 30 39.85 -1.68 0.34
N GLU A 31 40.30 -2.94 0.32
CA GLU A 31 41.66 -3.33 0.73
C GLU A 31 42.74 -2.75 -0.20
N SER A 32 42.41 -2.52 -1.47
CA SER A 32 43.28 -1.83 -2.43
C SER A 32 43.32 -0.31 -2.26
N GLY A 33 42.54 0.26 -1.33
CA GLY A 33 42.50 1.69 -1.02
C GLY A 33 41.38 2.47 -1.73
N SER A 34 40.37 1.81 -2.29
CA SER A 34 39.23 2.51 -2.91
C SER A 34 38.33 3.17 -1.86
N GLU A 35 38.34 4.50 -1.80
CA GLU A 35 37.45 5.29 -0.93
C GLU A 35 35.97 5.04 -1.23
N GLY A 36 35.62 4.84 -2.51
CA GLY A 36 34.26 4.56 -2.94
C GLY A 36 33.76 3.20 -2.46
N ALA A 37 34.61 2.17 -2.47
CA ALA A 37 34.28 0.86 -1.93
C ALA A 37 34.13 0.91 -0.40
N LEU A 38 35.02 1.64 0.28
CA LEU A 38 34.94 1.85 1.72
C LEU A 38 33.65 2.57 2.12
N ALA A 39 33.25 3.61 1.39
CA ALA A 39 31.98 4.31 1.60
C ALA A 39 30.76 3.40 1.39
N GLN A 40 30.77 2.53 0.38
CA GLN A 40 29.71 1.54 0.18
C GLN A 40 29.63 0.51 1.32
N LEU A 41 30.77 0.06 1.84
CA LEU A 41 30.78 -0.83 3.01
C LEU A 41 30.18 -0.14 4.23
N HIS A 42 30.54 1.12 4.50
CA HIS A 42 29.92 1.91 5.57
C HIS A 42 28.40 2.05 5.39
N ASP A 43 27.93 2.43 4.21
CA ASP A 43 26.50 2.56 3.91
C ASP A 43 25.69 1.25 4.09
N ARG A 44 26.35 0.10 3.90
CA ARG A 44 25.76 -1.24 4.02
C ARG A 44 25.81 -1.83 5.43
N PHE A 45 26.76 -1.41 6.27
CA PHE A 45 27.08 -2.07 7.54
C PHE A 45 27.08 -1.17 8.78
N ASP A 46 27.12 0.16 8.64
CA ASP A 46 27.04 1.07 9.79
C ASP A 46 25.66 1.04 10.47
N ALA A 47 24.64 0.59 9.75
CA ALA A 47 23.28 0.42 10.23
C ALA A 47 22.73 -0.98 9.88
N ARG A 48 21.54 -1.25 10.42
CA ARG A 48 20.73 -2.42 10.08
C ARG A 48 19.42 -1.94 9.49
N LEU A 49 18.92 -2.68 8.50
CA LEU A 49 17.60 -2.43 7.95
C LEU A 49 16.55 -2.65 9.06
N GLU A 50 15.79 -1.61 9.36
CA GLU A 50 14.86 -1.61 10.49
C GLU A 50 13.60 -2.43 10.17
N PHE A 51 13.19 -3.28 11.12
CA PHE A 51 11.90 -3.95 11.10
C PHE A 51 10.88 -3.10 11.83
N GLY A 52 9.81 -2.68 11.16
CA GLY A 52 8.73 -1.90 11.76
C GLY A 52 7.35 -2.41 11.37
N THR A 53 6.31 -1.59 11.57
CA THR A 53 4.92 -1.95 11.21
C THR A 53 4.69 -2.33 9.73
N ALA A 54 5.54 -1.86 8.81
CA ALA A 54 5.51 -2.24 7.40
C ALA A 54 6.38 -3.47 7.07
N GLY A 55 6.97 -4.10 8.11
CA GLY A 55 7.95 -5.16 7.99
C GLY A 55 9.33 -4.65 7.60
N LEU A 56 10.05 -5.40 6.76
CA LEU A 56 11.32 -4.97 6.16
C LEU A 56 11.11 -4.46 4.73
N ARG A 57 11.87 -3.45 4.33
CA ARG A 57 11.89 -2.99 2.94
C ARG A 57 13.20 -2.32 2.61
N GLY A 58 13.82 -2.71 1.50
CA GLY A 58 15.06 -2.11 1.05
C GLY A 58 15.61 -2.74 -0.22
N ARG A 59 16.70 -2.15 -0.70
CA ARG A 59 17.43 -2.61 -1.90
C ARG A 59 18.01 -4.01 -1.69
N ILE A 60 17.96 -4.83 -2.73
CA ILE A 60 18.54 -6.18 -2.75
C ILE A 60 20.04 -6.09 -3.01
N GLU A 61 20.85 -6.13 -1.95
CA GLU A 61 22.31 -5.99 -1.98
C GLU A 61 22.91 -6.69 -0.74
N ALA A 62 24.23 -6.95 -0.74
CA ALA A 62 24.94 -7.45 0.44
C ALA A 62 24.95 -6.41 1.58
N GLY A 63 24.74 -6.87 2.82
CA GLY A 63 24.95 -6.10 4.06
C GLY A 63 23.77 -6.08 5.03
N SER A 64 24.01 -5.61 6.26
CA SER A 64 22.98 -5.56 7.31
C SER A 64 21.92 -4.49 7.07
N ASN A 65 22.24 -3.45 6.29
CA ASN A 65 21.33 -2.37 5.91
C ASN A 65 20.66 -2.61 4.54
N ARG A 66 20.53 -3.88 4.11
CA ARG A 66 20.01 -4.28 2.79
C ARG A 66 19.15 -5.53 2.88
N MET A 67 18.22 -5.68 1.92
CA MET A 67 17.45 -6.91 1.78
C MET A 67 18.33 -8.00 1.15
N ASN A 68 18.52 -9.12 1.85
CA ASN A 68 19.25 -10.28 1.35
C ASN A 68 18.87 -11.52 2.17
N ARG A 69 19.39 -12.69 1.78
CA ARG A 69 19.06 -13.97 2.41
C ARG A 69 19.49 -14.04 3.88
N VAL A 70 20.57 -13.39 4.28
CA VAL A 70 21.00 -13.33 5.69
C VAL A 70 19.99 -12.54 6.52
N LEU A 71 19.60 -11.35 6.07
CA LEU A 71 18.63 -10.51 6.78
C LEU A 71 17.26 -11.21 6.87
N VAL A 72 16.80 -11.82 5.77
CA VAL A 72 15.54 -12.59 5.73
C VAL A 72 15.61 -13.81 6.65
N ALA A 73 16.73 -14.53 6.69
CA ALA A 73 16.88 -15.68 7.59
C ALA A 73 16.82 -15.27 9.06
N GLN A 74 17.46 -14.16 9.43
CA GLN A 74 17.37 -13.59 10.78
C GLN A 74 15.93 -13.14 11.09
N ALA A 75 15.26 -12.52 10.12
CA ALA A 75 13.86 -12.09 10.26
C ALA A 75 12.92 -13.28 10.49
N ALA A 76 13.03 -14.32 9.67
CA ALA A 76 12.20 -15.52 9.77
C ALA A 76 12.42 -16.28 11.09
N ALA A 77 13.67 -16.49 11.50
CA ALA A 77 13.98 -17.16 12.76
C ALA A 77 13.58 -16.34 14.00
N GLY A 78 13.78 -15.02 13.96
CA GLY A 78 13.30 -14.12 15.01
C GLY A 78 11.78 -14.14 15.12
N PHE A 79 11.09 -14.08 13.97
CA PHE A 79 9.64 -14.14 13.94
C PHE A 79 9.10 -15.51 14.39
N ALA A 80 9.76 -16.61 14.05
CA ALA A 80 9.43 -17.93 14.57
C ALA A 80 9.54 -17.98 16.11
N SER A 81 10.62 -17.42 16.66
CA SER A 81 10.82 -17.32 18.12
C SER A 81 9.72 -16.51 18.80
N PHE A 82 9.27 -15.41 18.19
CA PHE A 82 8.14 -14.63 18.66
C PHE A 82 6.82 -15.42 18.63
N LEU A 83 6.53 -16.16 17.56
CA LEU A 83 5.30 -16.95 17.48
C LEU A 83 5.28 -18.09 18.51
N LEU A 84 6.42 -18.75 18.71
CA LEU A 84 6.59 -19.82 19.72
C LEU A 84 6.48 -19.29 21.16
N SER A 85 6.78 -18.02 21.41
CA SER A 85 6.58 -17.40 22.73
C SER A 85 5.09 -17.09 23.01
N ARG A 86 4.26 -16.98 21.96
CA ARG A 86 2.83 -16.69 22.06
C ARG A 86 1.93 -17.92 22.08
N GLY A 87 2.39 -19.07 21.61
CA GLY A 87 1.57 -20.28 21.54
C GLY A 87 2.39 -21.56 21.36
N SER A 88 1.79 -22.69 21.71
CA SER A 88 2.44 -24.00 21.68
C SER A 88 2.42 -24.70 20.31
N ALA A 89 1.57 -24.25 19.39
CA ALA A 89 1.45 -24.80 18.04
C ALA A 89 1.19 -23.69 17.00
N PRO A 90 2.09 -22.69 16.89
CA PRO A 90 1.90 -21.60 15.95
C PRO A 90 1.98 -22.10 14.50
N SER A 91 1.32 -21.37 13.61
CA SER A 91 1.36 -21.62 12.17
C SER A 91 1.52 -20.34 11.38
N VAL A 92 2.09 -20.45 10.17
CA VAL A 92 2.34 -19.31 9.28
C VAL A 92 2.04 -19.68 7.83
N VAL A 93 1.34 -18.80 7.11
CA VAL A 93 1.25 -18.85 5.65
C VAL A 93 2.24 -17.85 5.02
N VAL A 94 2.97 -18.26 3.99
CA VAL A 94 4.00 -17.47 3.32
C VAL A 94 3.65 -17.31 1.85
N GLY A 95 3.60 -16.07 1.37
CA GLY A 95 3.32 -15.71 -0.02
C GLY A 95 4.39 -14.81 -0.58
N TYR A 96 4.40 -14.66 -1.90
CA TYR A 96 5.44 -13.90 -2.59
C TYR A 96 4.98 -13.37 -3.95
N ASP A 97 5.49 -12.19 -4.31
CA ASP A 97 5.27 -11.57 -5.62
C ASP A 97 6.35 -11.96 -6.65
N GLY A 98 6.29 -11.32 -7.82
CA GLY A 98 7.19 -11.54 -8.95
C GLY A 98 8.57 -10.85 -8.86
N ARG A 99 8.92 -10.18 -7.76
CA ARG A 99 10.21 -9.46 -7.66
C ARG A 99 11.39 -10.41 -7.58
N LYS A 100 12.58 -9.88 -7.90
CA LYS A 100 13.84 -10.61 -7.75
C LYS A 100 13.97 -11.14 -6.32
N ASN A 101 14.32 -12.41 -6.21
CA ASN A 101 14.49 -13.16 -4.96
C ASN A 101 13.23 -13.36 -4.09
N SER A 102 12.03 -12.89 -4.49
CA SER A 102 10.81 -13.06 -3.67
C SER A 102 10.52 -14.53 -3.35
N LYS A 103 10.61 -15.41 -4.37
CA LYS A 103 10.46 -16.87 -4.18
C LYS A 103 11.54 -17.47 -3.26
N ILE A 104 12.79 -17.00 -3.37
CA ILE A 104 13.91 -17.48 -2.55
C ILE A 104 13.67 -17.12 -1.09
N PHE A 105 13.35 -15.85 -0.82
CA PHE A 105 13.06 -15.35 0.52
C PHE A 105 11.85 -16.04 1.15
N ALA A 106 10.78 -16.29 0.38
CA ALA A 106 9.62 -17.04 0.87
C ALA A 106 9.94 -18.50 1.19
N THR A 107 10.75 -19.17 0.35
CA THR A 107 11.20 -20.54 0.60
C THR A 107 12.09 -20.61 1.83
N ASP A 108 13.08 -19.72 1.95
CA ASP A 108 13.94 -19.59 3.13
C ASP A 108 13.11 -19.40 4.40
N THR A 109 12.08 -18.56 4.33
CA THR A 109 11.16 -18.30 5.44
C THR A 109 10.39 -19.56 5.84
N ALA A 110 9.78 -20.26 4.88
CA ALA A 110 9.02 -21.48 5.15
C ALA A 110 9.92 -22.57 5.77
N GLU A 111 11.14 -22.76 5.26
CA GLU A 111 12.08 -23.74 5.78
C GLU A 111 12.54 -23.43 7.21
N LEU A 112 12.84 -22.16 7.51
CA LEU A 112 13.26 -21.73 8.85
C LEU A 112 12.12 -21.82 9.86
N MET A 113 10.91 -21.46 9.45
CA MET A 113 9.70 -21.62 10.27
C MET A 113 9.46 -23.09 10.62
N ALA A 114 9.46 -23.96 9.61
CA ALA A 114 9.30 -25.41 9.81
C ALA A 114 10.43 -26.00 10.66
N GLY A 115 11.68 -25.59 10.42
CA GLY A 115 12.84 -26.01 11.20
C GLY A 115 12.79 -25.58 12.67
N ALA A 116 12.22 -24.41 12.95
CA ALA A 116 12.00 -23.91 14.31
C ALA A 116 10.81 -24.57 15.03
N GLY A 117 9.98 -25.36 14.33
CA GLY A 117 8.78 -26.01 14.89
C GLY A 117 7.49 -25.22 14.71
N VAL A 118 7.46 -24.21 13.84
CA VAL A 118 6.24 -23.51 13.41
C VAL A 118 5.67 -24.22 12.19
N ARG A 119 4.38 -24.56 12.19
CA ARG A 119 3.73 -25.15 11.00
C ARG A 119 3.76 -24.11 9.87
N ALA A 120 4.52 -24.36 8.82
CA ALA A 120 4.67 -23.45 7.69
C ALA A 120 3.87 -23.93 6.46
N ILE A 121 3.16 -23.01 5.82
CA ILE A 121 2.40 -23.23 4.59
C ILE A 121 2.91 -22.22 3.55
N LEU A 122 3.50 -22.69 2.46
CA LEU A 122 3.92 -21.85 1.34
C LEU A 122 2.79 -21.79 0.31
N LEU A 123 2.42 -20.59 -0.14
CA LEU A 123 1.51 -20.43 -1.27
C LEU A 123 2.12 -21.02 -2.56
N PRO A 124 1.32 -21.65 -3.44
CA PRO A 124 1.84 -22.54 -4.48
C PRO A 124 2.62 -21.83 -5.60
N ARG A 125 2.43 -20.51 -5.75
CA ARG A 125 2.96 -19.71 -6.85
C ARG A 125 2.93 -18.21 -6.54
N LEU A 126 3.34 -17.42 -7.53
CA LEU A 126 3.23 -15.96 -7.51
C LEU A 126 1.77 -15.58 -7.31
N LEU A 127 1.43 -14.93 -6.20
CA LEU A 127 0.04 -14.59 -5.87
C LEU A 127 -0.06 -13.19 -5.27
N PRO A 128 -1.18 -12.48 -5.47
CA PRO A 128 -1.43 -11.16 -4.89
C PRO A 128 -1.36 -11.10 -3.37
N THR A 129 -0.96 -9.95 -2.83
CA THR A 129 -1.04 -9.62 -1.40
C THR A 129 -2.43 -9.91 -0.81
N PRO A 130 -3.57 -9.51 -1.43
CA PRO A 130 -4.89 -9.81 -0.86
C PRO A 130 -5.21 -11.31 -0.77
N VAL A 131 -4.63 -12.17 -1.63
CA VAL A 131 -4.78 -13.63 -1.52
C VAL A 131 -4.07 -14.17 -0.28
N LEU A 132 -2.87 -13.65 0.03
CA LEU A 132 -2.19 -13.99 1.28
C LEU A 132 -2.96 -13.49 2.50
N ALA A 133 -3.42 -12.24 2.49
CA ALA A 133 -4.17 -11.68 3.61
C ALA A 133 -5.48 -12.45 3.86
N PHE A 134 -6.15 -12.91 2.81
CA PHE A 134 -7.28 -13.84 2.88
C PHE A 134 -6.86 -15.20 3.47
N ALA A 135 -5.78 -15.80 2.96
CA ALA A 135 -5.31 -17.12 3.37
C ALA A 135 -4.96 -17.20 4.86
N VAL A 136 -4.50 -16.10 5.49
CA VAL A 136 -4.25 -16.06 6.94
C VAL A 136 -5.52 -16.42 7.73
N ARG A 137 -6.67 -15.89 7.29
CA ARG A 137 -7.98 -16.11 7.92
C ARG A 137 -8.57 -17.44 7.51
N GLU A 138 -8.58 -17.75 6.21
CA GLU A 138 -9.16 -18.97 5.66
C GLU A 138 -8.48 -20.23 6.20
N LEU A 139 -7.16 -20.22 6.31
CA LEU A 139 -6.38 -21.35 6.84
C LEU A 139 -6.24 -21.32 8.37
N ALA A 140 -6.85 -20.32 9.03
CA ALA A 140 -6.76 -20.08 10.47
C ALA A 140 -5.31 -20.12 11.00
N THR A 141 -4.39 -19.50 10.27
CA THR A 141 -2.97 -19.47 10.67
C THR A 141 -2.71 -18.39 11.71
N SER A 142 -1.74 -18.62 12.60
CA SER A 142 -1.33 -17.63 13.61
C SER A 142 -0.68 -16.38 13.00
N ALA A 143 -0.14 -16.48 11.77
CA ALA A 143 0.54 -15.39 11.10
C ALA A 143 0.57 -15.55 9.58
N GLY A 144 0.88 -14.44 8.90
CA GLY A 144 1.20 -14.40 7.47
C GLY A 144 2.50 -13.66 7.19
N VAL A 145 3.23 -14.07 6.16
CA VAL A 145 4.39 -13.36 5.61
C VAL A 145 4.20 -13.16 4.12
N MET A 146 4.12 -11.90 3.67
CA MET A 146 4.12 -11.57 2.24
C MET A 146 5.45 -10.98 1.82
N VAL A 147 6.18 -11.68 0.96
CA VAL A 147 7.42 -11.19 0.37
C VAL A 147 7.08 -10.33 -0.85
N THR A 148 7.15 -9.02 -0.66
CA THR A 148 6.89 -8.04 -1.71
C THR A 148 7.37 -6.65 -1.26
N ALA A 149 7.79 -5.85 -2.23
CA ALA A 149 7.91 -4.40 -2.06
C ALA A 149 6.84 -3.64 -2.85
N SER A 150 5.67 -4.22 -3.11
CA SER A 150 4.51 -3.56 -3.75
C SER A 150 4.92 -2.74 -4.98
N HIS A 151 4.77 -1.42 -4.96
CA HIS A 151 5.09 -0.49 -6.05
C HIS A 151 6.51 0.12 -6.00
N ASN A 152 7.41 -0.33 -5.12
CA ASN A 152 8.77 0.21 -5.04
C ASN A 152 9.59 -0.04 -6.33
N PRO A 153 10.75 0.61 -6.50
CA PRO A 153 11.63 0.36 -7.65
C PRO A 153 12.02 -1.12 -7.82
N PRO A 154 12.45 -1.54 -9.04
CA PRO A 154 12.85 -2.92 -9.34
C PRO A 154 13.89 -3.52 -8.39
N GLN A 155 14.79 -2.69 -7.86
CA GLN A 155 15.91 -3.12 -7.02
C GLN A 155 15.50 -3.40 -5.57
N ASP A 156 14.28 -3.05 -5.17
CA ASP A 156 13.78 -3.25 -3.82
C ASP A 156 13.00 -4.56 -3.68
N ASN A 157 13.10 -5.16 -2.50
CA ASN A 157 12.18 -6.18 -2.02
C ASN A 157 11.72 -5.85 -0.58
N GLY A 158 10.77 -6.61 -0.07
CA GLY A 158 10.21 -6.40 1.25
C GLY A 158 9.64 -7.67 1.86
N TYR A 159 9.32 -7.57 3.15
CA TYR A 159 8.88 -8.67 3.98
C TYR A 159 7.79 -8.15 4.91
N LYS A 160 6.52 -8.27 4.52
CA LYS A 160 5.35 -7.79 5.29
C LYS A 160 4.88 -8.89 6.24
N VAL A 161 4.49 -8.54 7.47
CA VAL A 161 4.00 -9.47 8.48
C VAL A 161 2.56 -9.17 8.86
N TYR A 162 1.77 -10.24 8.94
CA TYR A 162 0.38 -10.25 9.39
C TYR A 162 0.27 -11.17 10.61
N LEU A 163 -0.62 -10.82 11.53
CA LEU A 163 -0.95 -11.69 12.66
C LEU A 163 -2.40 -12.16 12.54
N GLY A 164 -2.60 -13.45 12.74
CA GLY A 164 -3.91 -14.09 12.83
C GLY A 164 -4.49 -13.97 14.24
N ASP A 165 -5.29 -14.96 14.62
CA ASP A 165 -5.91 -15.05 15.95
C ASP A 165 -6.67 -13.74 16.29
N THR A 166 -6.28 -13.06 17.36
CA THR A 166 -6.91 -11.80 17.82
C THR A 166 -6.69 -10.61 16.88
N ASP A 167 -5.67 -10.68 16.02
CA ASP A 167 -5.38 -9.65 15.02
C ASP A 167 -6.12 -9.89 13.69
N GLU A 168 -6.86 -11.00 13.60
CA GLU A 168 -7.80 -11.28 12.50
C GLU A 168 -7.18 -11.28 11.09
N GLY A 169 -5.87 -11.48 10.96
CA GLY A 169 -5.15 -11.44 9.69
C GLY A 169 -4.69 -10.03 9.27
N SER A 170 -4.67 -9.08 10.20
CA SER A 170 -4.25 -7.70 9.93
C SER A 170 -2.73 -7.55 9.95
N GLN A 171 -2.21 -6.54 9.24
CA GLN A 171 -0.81 -6.12 9.38
C GLN A 171 -0.48 -5.73 10.83
N ILE A 172 0.76 -5.94 11.27
CA ILE A 172 1.19 -5.62 12.65
C ILE A 172 1.15 -4.12 12.98
N VAL A 173 0.92 -3.82 14.27
CA VAL A 173 0.91 -2.46 14.86
C VAL A 173 1.79 -2.43 16.11
N PRO A 174 2.20 -1.25 16.61
CA PRO A 174 2.93 -1.16 17.88
C PRO A 174 2.09 -1.68 19.06
N PRO A 175 2.72 -2.33 20.06
CA PRO A 175 4.17 -2.54 20.22
C PRO A 175 4.72 -3.83 19.57
N LEU A 176 3.89 -4.61 18.86
CA LEU A 176 4.25 -5.94 18.38
C LEU A 176 5.39 -5.93 17.36
N ASP A 177 5.52 -4.85 16.58
CA ASP A 177 6.64 -4.66 15.67
C ASP A 177 7.99 -4.57 16.40
N ALA A 178 8.04 -3.83 17.51
CA ALA A 178 9.24 -3.73 18.35
C ALA A 178 9.57 -5.06 19.07
N GLU A 179 8.54 -5.79 19.52
CA GLU A 179 8.71 -7.12 20.10
C GLU A 179 9.33 -8.10 19.08
N ILE A 180 8.77 -8.16 17.86
CA ILE A 180 9.32 -8.99 16.78
C ILE A 180 10.75 -8.55 16.45
N ALA A 181 11.00 -7.24 16.31
CA ALA A 181 12.32 -6.70 16.03
C ALA A 181 13.37 -7.12 17.09
N ALA A 182 12.99 -7.18 18.37
CA ALA A 182 13.87 -7.63 19.44
C ALA A 182 14.27 -9.12 19.27
N HIS A 183 13.32 -9.99 18.91
CA HIS A 183 13.63 -11.39 18.60
C HIS A 183 14.55 -11.53 17.37
N ILE A 184 14.32 -10.73 16.33
CA ILE A 184 15.18 -10.69 15.13
C ILE A 184 16.60 -10.26 15.49
N LEU A 185 16.75 -9.24 16.35
CA LEU A 185 18.04 -8.75 16.79
C LEU A 185 18.79 -9.80 17.61
N ALA A 186 18.11 -10.51 18.51
CA ALA A 186 18.71 -11.60 19.28
C ALA A 186 19.29 -12.69 18.36
N VAL A 187 18.55 -13.10 17.32
CA VAL A 187 19.07 -14.04 16.32
C VAL A 187 20.27 -13.47 15.59
N ALA A 188 20.22 -12.20 15.17
CA ALA A 188 21.30 -11.55 14.44
C ALA A 188 22.59 -11.39 15.26
N THR A 189 22.48 -11.24 16.59
CA THR A 189 23.61 -11.10 17.50
C THR A 189 24.20 -12.45 17.90
N ASP A 190 23.36 -13.43 18.22
CA ASP A 190 23.80 -14.65 18.92
C ASP A 190 23.97 -15.86 18.00
N GLN A 191 23.46 -15.81 16.77
CA GLN A 191 23.36 -16.98 15.89
C GLN A 191 23.97 -16.73 14.51
N ASN A 192 24.47 -17.81 13.89
CA ASN A 192 24.94 -17.81 12.51
C ASN A 192 23.83 -18.41 11.63
N VAL A 193 23.44 -17.69 10.57
CA VAL A 193 22.28 -18.09 9.74
C VAL A 193 22.45 -19.45 9.06
N LEU A 194 23.69 -19.89 8.80
CA LEU A 194 23.98 -21.22 8.22
C LEU A 194 23.75 -22.37 9.21
N ARG A 195 23.58 -22.08 10.51
CA ARG A 195 23.33 -23.06 11.58
C ARG A 195 21.90 -23.04 12.08
N LEU A 196 21.07 -22.13 11.59
CA LEU A 196 19.66 -22.09 11.96
C LEU A 196 18.96 -23.38 11.49
N PRO A 197 18.06 -23.96 12.29
CA PRO A 197 17.36 -25.17 11.90
C PRO A 197 16.47 -24.88 10.68
N ARG A 198 16.56 -25.74 9.68
CA ARG A 198 15.75 -25.70 8.46
C ARG A 198 15.09 -27.05 8.23
N SER A 199 13.88 -27.02 7.70
CA SER A 199 13.15 -28.22 7.33
C SER A 199 12.39 -28.00 6.03
N THR A 200 12.53 -28.91 5.08
CA THR A 200 11.70 -28.92 3.86
C THR A 200 10.32 -29.54 4.10
N ALA A 201 10.02 -29.97 5.33
CA ALA A 201 8.70 -30.47 5.73
C ALA A 201 7.73 -29.31 6.03
N TYR A 202 7.63 -28.34 5.12
CA TYR A 202 6.56 -27.35 5.08
C TYR A 202 5.47 -27.79 4.11
N GLU A 203 4.26 -27.26 4.27
CA GLU A 203 3.13 -27.55 3.41
C GLU A 203 3.11 -26.58 2.21
N VAL A 204 2.54 -27.02 1.09
CA VAL A 204 2.16 -26.11 0.00
C VAL A 204 0.64 -25.96 0.06
N ALA A 205 0.14 -24.72 0.07
CA ALA A 205 -1.30 -24.47 0.13
C ALA A 205 -2.01 -25.10 -1.09
N ASP A 206 -3.17 -25.70 -0.84
CA ASP A 206 -4.07 -26.22 -1.87
C ASP A 206 -4.64 -25.06 -2.69
N GLU A 207 -4.82 -25.23 -4.00
CA GLU A 207 -5.48 -24.25 -4.87
C GLU A 207 -6.90 -23.92 -4.38
N ARG A 208 -7.54 -24.78 -3.59
CA ARG A 208 -8.82 -24.50 -2.92
C ARG A 208 -8.87 -23.17 -2.17
N ALA A 209 -7.78 -22.75 -1.52
CA ALA A 209 -7.76 -21.45 -0.84
C ALA A 209 -7.82 -20.27 -1.83
N ILE A 210 -7.20 -20.43 -3.01
CA ILE A 210 -7.25 -19.45 -4.10
C ILE A 210 -8.63 -19.50 -4.78
N ASP A 211 -9.19 -20.69 -5.01
CA ASP A 211 -10.54 -20.87 -5.56
C ASP A 211 -11.59 -20.19 -4.67
N GLU A 212 -11.46 -20.34 -3.34
CA GLU A 212 -12.37 -19.72 -2.39
C GLU A 212 -12.23 -18.19 -2.37
N TYR A 213 -11.00 -17.66 -2.44
CA TYR A 213 -10.78 -16.22 -2.64
C TYR A 213 -11.48 -15.73 -3.91
N VAL A 214 -11.32 -16.45 -5.02
CA VAL A 214 -11.94 -16.09 -6.31
C VAL A 214 -13.45 -16.08 -6.19
N ARG A 215 -14.04 -17.14 -5.62
CA ARG A 215 -15.49 -17.30 -5.43
C ARG A 215 -16.08 -16.19 -4.56
N CYS A 216 -15.48 -15.92 -3.41
CA CYS A 216 -15.93 -14.87 -2.50
C CYS A 216 -15.81 -13.48 -3.13
N THR A 217 -14.70 -13.20 -3.82
CA THR A 217 -14.48 -11.92 -4.48
C THR A 217 -15.44 -11.69 -5.64
N ALA A 218 -15.69 -12.71 -6.46
CA ALA A 218 -16.62 -12.61 -7.58
C ALA A 218 -18.07 -12.34 -7.11
N ALA A 219 -18.45 -12.88 -5.95
CA ALA A 219 -19.78 -12.68 -5.38
C ALA A 219 -20.11 -11.22 -5.03
N LEU A 220 -19.10 -10.34 -4.88
CA LEU A 220 -19.27 -8.92 -4.54
C LEU A 220 -20.03 -8.13 -5.61
N ALA A 221 -19.80 -8.42 -6.90
CA ALA A 221 -20.48 -7.72 -7.99
C ALA A 221 -21.95 -8.13 -8.12
N GLY A 222 -22.33 -9.31 -7.62
CA GLY A 222 -23.56 -9.98 -8.06
C GLY A 222 -23.46 -10.35 -9.55
N HIS A 223 -24.61 -10.39 -10.25
CA HIS A 223 -24.62 -10.60 -11.70
C HIS A 223 -24.61 -9.23 -12.43
N PRO A 224 -23.73 -9.01 -13.42
CA PRO A 224 -23.64 -7.75 -14.13
C PRO A 224 -24.93 -7.49 -14.92
N LYS A 225 -25.48 -6.28 -14.76
CA LYS A 225 -26.70 -5.85 -15.46
C LYS A 225 -26.46 -5.50 -16.92
N CYS A 226 -25.21 -5.18 -17.27
CA CYS A 226 -24.80 -4.83 -18.62
C CYS A 226 -23.35 -5.27 -18.86
N THR A 227 -23.01 -5.59 -20.10
CA THR A 227 -21.63 -5.87 -20.50
C THR A 227 -20.84 -4.57 -20.55
N VAL A 228 -19.73 -4.51 -19.82
CA VAL A 228 -18.77 -3.40 -19.83
C VAL A 228 -17.59 -3.81 -20.71
N ARG A 229 -17.13 -2.93 -21.59
CA ARG A 229 -15.87 -3.13 -22.34
C ARG A 229 -14.74 -2.45 -21.59
N TYR A 230 -13.76 -3.19 -21.13
CA TYR A 230 -12.74 -2.65 -20.22
C TYR A 230 -11.34 -3.18 -20.53
N VAL A 231 -10.34 -2.36 -20.23
CA VAL A 231 -8.93 -2.69 -20.32
C VAL A 231 -8.40 -3.08 -18.95
N TYR A 232 -7.50 -4.07 -18.93
CA TYR A 232 -6.79 -4.48 -17.72
C TYR A 232 -5.27 -4.45 -17.94
N THR A 233 -4.54 -3.91 -16.96
CA THR A 233 -3.08 -4.05 -16.84
C THR A 233 -2.68 -4.48 -15.43
N ALA A 234 -1.72 -5.40 -15.35
CA ALA A 234 -1.11 -5.83 -14.09
C ALA A 234 0.15 -5.03 -13.74
N LEU A 235 0.60 -4.10 -14.60
CA LEU A 235 1.87 -3.37 -14.45
C LEU A 235 3.07 -4.27 -14.13
N HIS A 236 3.18 -5.38 -14.85
CA HIS A 236 4.17 -6.46 -14.63
C HIS A 236 4.07 -7.14 -13.26
N GLY A 237 2.90 -7.04 -12.64
CA GLY A 237 2.56 -7.62 -11.35
C GLY A 237 1.98 -9.02 -11.42
N VAL A 238 1.65 -9.55 -10.24
CA VAL A 238 1.08 -10.89 -10.05
C VAL A 238 -0.46 -10.90 -10.04
N GLY A 239 -1.09 -9.75 -10.28
CA GLY A 239 -2.55 -9.59 -10.24
C GLY A 239 -3.32 -10.39 -11.31
N TRP A 240 -2.76 -10.50 -12.52
CA TRP A 240 -3.51 -10.94 -13.70
C TRP A 240 -4.23 -12.27 -13.54
N GLU A 241 -3.52 -13.33 -13.17
CA GLU A 241 -4.11 -14.68 -13.15
C GLU A 241 -5.27 -14.77 -12.14
N THR A 242 -5.15 -14.10 -11.00
CA THR A 242 -6.22 -14.07 -10.00
C THR A 242 -7.37 -13.18 -10.46
N ALA A 243 -7.08 -11.94 -10.90
CA ALA A 243 -8.08 -10.99 -11.35
C ALA A 243 -8.89 -11.53 -12.53
N HIS A 244 -8.24 -12.17 -13.51
CA HIS A 244 -8.88 -12.80 -14.66
C HIS A 244 -9.93 -13.85 -14.24
N ARG A 245 -9.54 -14.76 -13.33
CA ARG A 245 -10.46 -15.78 -12.79
C ARG A 245 -11.66 -15.15 -12.09
N VAL A 246 -11.43 -14.08 -11.31
CA VAL A 246 -12.50 -13.34 -10.64
C VAL A 246 -13.42 -12.64 -11.66
N PHE A 247 -12.88 -12.00 -12.69
CA PHE A 247 -13.69 -11.34 -13.73
C PHE A 247 -14.60 -12.32 -14.46
N LEU A 248 -14.08 -13.51 -14.80
CA LEU A 248 -14.86 -14.57 -15.45
C LEU A 248 -15.94 -15.12 -14.51
N GLU A 249 -15.58 -15.45 -13.27
CA GLU A 249 -16.53 -15.98 -12.27
C GLU A 249 -17.63 -14.96 -11.93
N ALA A 250 -17.29 -13.67 -11.89
CA ALA A 250 -18.25 -12.57 -11.69
C ALA A 250 -19.11 -12.26 -12.93
N GLY A 251 -18.82 -12.89 -14.08
CA GLY A 251 -19.59 -12.72 -15.32
C GLY A 251 -19.26 -11.47 -16.14
N PHE A 252 -18.16 -10.77 -15.86
CA PHE A 252 -17.74 -9.60 -16.65
C PHE A 252 -17.08 -9.97 -17.99
N GLY A 253 -16.72 -11.23 -18.18
CA GLY A 253 -16.08 -11.71 -19.41
C GLY A 253 -14.62 -11.26 -19.54
N GLU A 254 -14.05 -11.49 -20.72
CA GLU A 254 -12.63 -11.23 -21.00
C GLU A 254 -12.33 -9.73 -21.14
N PRO A 255 -11.35 -9.17 -20.38
CA PRO A 255 -10.87 -7.81 -20.60
C PRO A 255 -9.99 -7.72 -21.85
N ILE A 256 -9.81 -6.48 -22.32
CA ILE A 256 -8.70 -6.16 -23.22
C ILE A 256 -7.43 -6.02 -22.38
N VAL A 257 -6.48 -6.92 -22.57
CA VAL A 257 -5.23 -6.90 -21.79
C VAL A 257 -4.16 -6.02 -22.44
N VAL A 258 -3.41 -5.29 -21.62
CA VAL A 258 -2.18 -4.63 -22.06
C VAL A 258 -1.07 -5.67 -22.12
N ALA A 259 -0.91 -6.33 -23.27
CA ALA A 259 0.01 -7.46 -23.44
C ALA A 259 1.45 -7.17 -22.99
N ALA A 260 1.92 -5.92 -23.16
CA ALA A 260 3.27 -5.50 -22.76
C ALA A 260 3.46 -5.35 -21.24
N GLN A 261 2.39 -5.41 -20.43
CA GLN A 261 2.41 -5.23 -18.97
C GLN A 261 1.70 -6.36 -18.21
N ILE A 262 1.23 -7.41 -18.89
CA ILE A 262 0.33 -8.41 -18.30
C ILE A 262 1.06 -9.51 -17.52
N ALA A 263 2.26 -9.89 -17.95
CA ALA A 263 3.04 -10.95 -17.32
C ALA A 263 3.93 -10.39 -16.19
N PRO A 264 4.14 -11.13 -15.08
CA PRO A 264 5.08 -10.71 -14.06
C PRO A 264 6.50 -10.51 -14.60
N ASP A 265 7.08 -9.33 -14.38
CA ASP A 265 8.47 -9.01 -14.74
C ASP A 265 9.10 -8.10 -13.67
N ALA A 266 10.10 -8.63 -12.95
CA ALA A 266 10.80 -7.94 -11.88
C ALA A 266 11.55 -6.68 -12.32
N ALA A 267 11.82 -6.51 -13.63
CA ALA A 267 12.50 -5.34 -14.17
C ALA A 267 11.54 -4.17 -14.47
N PHE A 268 10.23 -4.42 -14.51
CA PHE A 268 9.20 -3.43 -14.86
C PHE A 268 9.51 -2.64 -16.15
N PRO A 269 9.83 -3.29 -17.29
CA PRO A 269 10.53 -2.68 -18.42
C PRO A 269 9.79 -1.55 -19.16
N THR A 270 8.49 -1.39 -18.93
CA THR A 270 7.68 -0.36 -19.60
C THR A 270 7.35 0.85 -18.72
N VAL A 271 7.78 0.86 -17.45
CA VAL A 271 7.47 1.94 -16.51
C VAL A 271 8.72 2.34 -15.73
N ALA A 272 8.88 3.63 -15.46
CA ALA A 272 10.00 4.11 -14.62
C ALA A 272 9.82 3.69 -13.15
N PHE A 273 8.57 3.58 -12.70
CA PHE A 273 8.20 3.21 -11.35
C PHE A 273 6.84 2.50 -11.40
N PRO A 274 6.69 1.30 -10.82
CA PRO A 274 5.49 0.47 -11.00
C PRO A 274 4.38 0.86 -10.03
N ASN A 275 4.02 2.15 -10.02
CA ASN A 275 2.88 2.69 -9.30
C ASN A 275 1.93 3.33 -10.33
N PRO A 276 0.66 2.91 -10.42
CA PRO A 276 -0.27 3.49 -11.38
C PRO A 276 -0.57 4.98 -11.14
N GLU A 277 -0.15 5.57 -10.03
CA GLU A 277 -0.24 7.03 -9.82
C GLU A 277 0.80 7.83 -10.61
N GLU A 278 1.90 7.19 -11.01
CA GLU A 278 3.04 7.87 -11.62
C GLU A 278 2.76 8.22 -13.10
N PRO A 279 3.18 9.41 -13.55
CA PRO A 279 3.08 9.78 -14.96
C PRO A 279 3.72 8.72 -15.87
N GLY A 280 3.02 8.33 -16.93
CA GLY A 280 3.48 7.32 -17.87
C GLY A 280 3.10 5.88 -17.54
N ALA A 281 2.69 5.58 -16.29
CA ALA A 281 2.42 4.20 -15.88
C ALA A 281 1.19 3.59 -16.58
N MET A 282 0.17 4.42 -16.87
CA MET A 282 -1.10 3.99 -17.46
C MET A 282 -1.22 4.26 -18.96
N ASP A 283 -0.23 4.90 -19.59
CA ASP A 283 -0.31 5.34 -21.01
C ASP A 283 -0.63 4.18 -21.96
N LEU A 284 0.04 3.04 -21.81
CA LEU A 284 -0.23 1.85 -22.63
C LEU A 284 -1.65 1.30 -22.43
N ALA A 285 -2.22 1.47 -21.24
CA ALA A 285 -3.59 1.06 -20.96
C ALA A 285 -4.60 2.03 -21.58
N PHE A 286 -4.31 3.33 -21.58
CA PHE A 286 -5.11 4.33 -22.27
C PHE A 286 -5.07 4.13 -23.79
N ASP A 287 -3.89 3.88 -24.38
CA ASP A 287 -3.76 3.57 -25.81
C ASP A 287 -4.58 2.34 -26.21
N ALA A 288 -4.52 1.28 -25.38
CA ALA A 288 -5.33 0.07 -25.58
C ALA A 288 -6.84 0.38 -25.48
N ALA A 289 -7.22 1.27 -24.57
CA ALA A 289 -8.60 1.64 -24.34
C ALA A 289 -9.18 2.48 -25.48
N ILE A 290 -8.40 3.42 -26.02
CA ILE A 290 -8.73 4.19 -27.24
C ILE A 290 -8.90 3.24 -28.42
N THR A 291 -7.91 2.36 -28.66
CA THR A 291 -7.93 1.42 -29.78
C THR A 291 -9.12 0.45 -29.70
N ALA A 292 -9.44 0.03 -28.48
CA ALA A 292 -10.51 -0.90 -28.22
C ALA A 292 -11.83 -0.22 -27.87
N ASP A 293 -12.00 1.10 -28.01
CA ASP A 293 -13.25 1.80 -27.66
C ASP A 293 -13.83 1.30 -26.31
N ALA A 294 -12.94 1.24 -25.30
CA ALA A 294 -13.28 0.75 -23.98
C ALA A 294 -13.94 1.86 -23.14
N GLU A 295 -14.65 1.45 -22.11
CA GLU A 295 -15.39 2.34 -21.21
C GLU A 295 -14.67 2.56 -19.89
N LEU A 296 -13.70 1.69 -19.58
CA LEU A 296 -12.99 1.65 -18.32
C LEU A 296 -11.58 1.08 -18.50
N VAL A 297 -10.61 1.64 -17.78
CA VAL A 297 -9.28 1.06 -17.59
C VAL A 297 -9.12 0.69 -16.13
N ILE A 298 -8.66 -0.54 -15.88
CA ILE A 298 -8.33 -1.08 -14.56
C ILE A 298 -6.84 -1.36 -14.53
N ALA A 299 -6.15 -0.82 -13.54
CA ALA A 299 -4.75 -1.13 -13.27
C ALA A 299 -4.57 -1.54 -11.80
N ASN A 300 -3.85 -2.65 -11.59
CA ASN A 300 -3.32 -3.01 -10.28
C ASN A 300 -1.82 -2.70 -10.21
N ASP A 301 -1.33 -2.39 -9.01
CA ASP A 301 0.11 -2.35 -8.75
C ASP A 301 0.68 -3.78 -8.65
N PRO A 302 2.02 -3.96 -8.56
CA PRO A 302 2.63 -5.27 -8.75
C PRO A 302 2.18 -6.39 -7.81
N ASP A 303 1.78 -6.07 -6.57
CA ASP A 303 1.22 -7.05 -5.61
C ASP A 303 -0.31 -7.01 -5.52
N ALA A 304 -0.94 -6.20 -6.37
CA ALA A 304 -2.38 -6.04 -6.56
C ALA A 304 -3.18 -5.72 -5.30
N ASP A 305 -2.56 -5.05 -4.34
CA ASP A 305 -3.26 -4.47 -3.19
C ASP A 305 -3.86 -3.09 -3.51
N ARG A 306 -3.47 -2.46 -4.62
CA ARG A 306 -4.03 -1.18 -5.10
C ARG A 306 -4.86 -1.30 -6.36
N LEU A 307 -5.73 -0.31 -6.55
CA LEU A 307 -6.54 -0.13 -7.76
C LEU A 307 -6.41 1.30 -8.30
N ALA A 308 -6.06 1.43 -9.57
CA ALA A 308 -6.29 2.66 -10.33
C ALA A 308 -7.36 2.46 -11.38
N ILE A 309 -8.14 3.52 -11.60
CA ILE A 309 -9.22 3.58 -12.57
C ILE A 309 -8.92 4.69 -13.57
N GLY A 310 -9.03 4.36 -14.85
CA GLY A 310 -9.09 5.32 -15.95
C GLY A 310 -10.47 5.35 -16.58
N ILE A 311 -10.92 6.55 -16.94
CA ILE A 311 -12.18 6.78 -17.67
C ILE A 311 -11.94 7.73 -18.84
N PRO A 312 -12.76 7.68 -19.90
CA PRO A 312 -12.75 8.72 -20.92
C PRO A 312 -13.20 10.06 -20.32
N ASP A 313 -12.58 11.15 -20.77
CA ASP A 313 -13.03 12.51 -20.52
C ASP A 313 -14.06 12.97 -21.57
N ILE A 314 -14.44 14.25 -21.53
CA ILE A 314 -15.46 14.80 -22.42
C ILE A 314 -14.99 14.97 -23.87
N ASP A 315 -13.67 15.07 -24.08
CA ASP A 315 -13.05 15.25 -25.40
C ASP A 315 -12.68 13.89 -26.03
N GLY A 316 -12.90 12.78 -25.30
CA GLY A 316 -12.56 11.42 -25.73
C GLY A 316 -11.11 11.03 -25.41
N GLU A 317 -10.37 11.90 -24.71
CA GLU A 317 -9.07 11.58 -24.12
C GLU A 317 -9.29 10.76 -22.83
N TRP A 318 -8.21 10.24 -22.25
CA TRP A 318 -8.30 9.40 -21.06
C TRP A 318 -7.68 10.07 -19.84
N GLN A 319 -8.38 9.96 -18.71
CA GLN A 319 -7.92 10.47 -17.44
C GLN A 319 -7.95 9.39 -16.36
N ARG A 320 -6.94 9.41 -15.50
CA ARG A 320 -6.91 8.62 -14.27
C ARG A 320 -7.72 9.33 -13.19
N LEU A 321 -8.61 8.62 -12.52
CA LEU A 321 -9.24 9.11 -11.31
C LEU A 321 -8.25 9.10 -10.14
N SER A 322 -8.28 10.14 -9.32
CA SER A 322 -7.53 10.18 -8.07
C SER A 322 -8.01 9.08 -7.11
N GLY A 323 -7.15 8.66 -6.18
CA GLY A 323 -7.54 7.66 -5.21
C GLY A 323 -8.68 8.10 -4.30
N ASN A 324 -8.80 9.41 -4.04
CA ASN A 324 -9.92 10.00 -3.34
C ASN A 324 -11.23 9.95 -4.14
N GLN A 325 -11.20 10.15 -5.45
CA GLN A 325 -12.42 10.03 -6.28
C GLN A 325 -12.91 8.58 -6.31
N VAL A 326 -12.03 7.61 -6.60
CA VAL A 326 -12.38 6.18 -6.56
C VAL A 326 -12.86 5.81 -5.16
N GLY A 327 -12.17 6.29 -4.12
CA GLY A 327 -12.51 6.03 -2.74
C GLY A 327 -13.89 6.58 -2.32
N ALA A 328 -14.26 7.75 -2.80
CA ALA A 328 -15.57 8.35 -2.57
C ALA A 328 -16.68 7.61 -3.30
N LEU A 329 -16.46 7.20 -4.56
CA LEU A 329 -17.46 6.45 -5.34
C LEU A 329 -17.73 5.06 -4.75
N LEU A 330 -16.69 4.31 -4.38
CA LEU A 330 -16.84 3.02 -3.71
C LEU A 330 -17.49 3.18 -2.33
N GLY A 331 -17.12 4.22 -1.58
CA GLY A 331 -17.73 4.54 -0.28
C GLY A 331 -19.20 4.90 -0.38
N TRP A 332 -19.60 5.64 -1.42
CA TRP A 332 -21.00 5.95 -1.69
C TRP A 332 -21.79 4.67 -2.02
N ARG A 333 -21.25 3.81 -2.88
CA ARG A 333 -21.86 2.50 -3.19
C ARG A 333 -22.03 1.62 -1.94
N ALA A 334 -21.02 1.59 -1.06
CA ALA A 334 -21.11 0.87 0.21
C ALA A 334 -22.23 1.44 1.11
N ALA A 335 -22.34 2.77 1.20
CA ALA A 335 -23.38 3.44 1.97
C ALA A 335 -24.79 3.15 1.43
N GLU A 336 -24.97 3.11 0.10
CA GLU A 336 -26.23 2.73 -0.55
C GLU A 336 -26.66 1.31 -0.21
N ARG A 337 -25.72 0.36 -0.22
CA ARG A 337 -26.01 -1.04 0.13
C ARG A 337 -26.42 -1.18 1.59
N LEU A 338 -25.72 -0.52 2.50
CA LEU A 338 -26.05 -0.53 3.92
C LEU A 338 -27.45 0.06 4.17
N ALA A 339 -27.77 1.19 3.53
CA ALA A 339 -29.09 1.80 3.65
C ALA A 339 -30.20 0.91 3.05
N ALA A 340 -29.97 0.29 1.89
CA ALA A 340 -30.92 -0.63 1.28
C ALA A 340 -31.16 -1.89 2.13
N ALA A 341 -30.12 -2.39 2.81
CA ALA A 341 -30.21 -3.50 3.74
C ALA A 341 -30.79 -3.13 5.12
N GLY A 342 -30.88 -1.82 5.43
CA GLY A 342 -31.29 -1.34 6.76
C GLY A 342 -30.27 -1.68 7.86
N THR A 343 -29.00 -1.85 7.50
CA THR A 343 -27.92 -2.25 8.42
C THR A 343 -27.04 -1.07 8.77
N ALA A 344 -26.64 -0.98 10.05
CA ALA A 344 -25.62 -0.04 10.48
C ALA A 344 -24.23 -0.46 9.95
N GLY A 345 -23.30 0.49 9.90
CA GLY A 345 -21.93 0.23 9.50
C GLY A 345 -21.03 1.44 9.74
N THR A 346 -19.72 1.22 9.69
CA THR A 346 -18.70 2.25 9.82
C THR A 346 -17.95 2.41 8.50
N LEU A 347 -17.84 3.66 8.03
CA LEU A 347 -16.93 4.03 6.95
C LEU A 347 -15.63 4.57 7.57
N ALA A 348 -14.47 4.23 7.02
CA ALA A 348 -13.19 4.72 7.53
C ALA A 348 -12.25 5.20 6.43
N ALA A 349 -11.45 6.21 6.74
CA ALA A 349 -10.33 6.59 5.88
C ALA A 349 -9.15 7.07 6.71
N SER A 350 -7.96 7.04 6.10
CA SER A 350 -6.82 7.68 6.74
C SER A 350 -7.02 9.20 6.81
N ILE A 351 -6.39 9.85 7.79
CA ILE A 351 -6.56 11.27 8.06
C ILE A 351 -6.17 12.18 6.89
N VAL A 352 -5.31 11.68 6.00
CA VAL A 352 -4.82 12.37 4.80
C VAL A 352 -5.66 12.11 3.56
N SER A 353 -6.67 11.23 3.67
CA SER A 353 -7.66 10.99 2.62
C SER A 353 -8.79 12.03 2.68
N SER A 354 -9.43 12.28 1.54
CA SER A 354 -10.44 13.34 1.37
C SER A 354 -11.55 13.29 2.43
N PRO A 355 -12.05 14.45 2.91
CA PRO A 355 -13.17 14.48 3.85
C PRO A 355 -14.51 14.06 3.22
N ALA A 356 -14.55 13.79 1.91
CA ALA A 356 -15.75 13.37 1.19
C ALA A 356 -16.44 12.15 1.83
N LEU A 357 -15.67 11.14 2.30
CA LEU A 357 -16.26 9.94 2.90
C LEU A 357 -17.00 10.23 4.23
N ALA A 358 -16.52 11.21 4.98
CA ALA A 358 -17.20 11.65 6.21
C ALA A 358 -18.57 12.27 5.89
N GLU A 359 -18.67 13.05 4.80
CA GLU A 359 -19.92 13.65 4.36
C GLU A 359 -20.91 12.58 3.86
N ILE A 360 -20.43 11.58 3.11
CA ILE A 360 -21.25 10.42 2.71
C ILE A 360 -21.81 9.73 3.96
N ALA A 361 -20.96 9.37 4.93
CA ALA A 361 -21.39 8.70 6.14
C ALA A 361 -22.47 9.52 6.89
N ARG A 362 -22.25 10.84 7.02
CA ARG A 362 -23.19 11.75 7.67
C ARG A 362 -24.57 11.76 7.00
N GLN A 363 -24.62 11.85 5.67
CA GLN A 363 -25.89 11.86 4.95
C GLN A 363 -26.66 10.54 5.02
N TYR A 364 -25.94 9.42 5.12
CA TYR A 364 -26.52 8.09 5.25
C TYR A 364 -26.76 7.66 6.70
N GLY A 365 -26.41 8.48 7.69
CA GLY A 365 -26.55 8.15 9.11
C GLY A 365 -25.61 7.02 9.57
N LEU A 366 -24.47 6.85 8.89
CA LEU A 366 -23.45 5.86 9.20
C LEU A 366 -22.37 6.43 10.14
N ALA A 367 -21.66 5.55 10.84
CA ALA A 367 -20.49 5.95 11.60
C ALA A 367 -19.32 6.28 10.66
N TYR A 368 -18.48 7.22 11.05
CA TYR A 368 -17.25 7.57 10.34
C TYR A 368 -16.06 7.64 11.29
N VAL A 369 -14.93 7.06 10.89
CA VAL A 369 -13.69 7.07 11.67
C VAL A 369 -12.52 7.52 10.80
N ASN A 370 -11.80 8.56 11.24
CA ASN A 370 -10.47 8.86 10.72
C ASN A 370 -9.44 8.00 11.44
N THR A 371 -8.47 7.45 10.70
CA THR A 371 -7.32 6.75 11.27
C THR A 371 -6.02 7.46 10.95
N LEU A 372 -4.91 7.09 11.60
CA LEU A 372 -3.59 7.46 11.11
C LEU A 372 -3.32 6.81 9.74
N THR A 373 -2.37 7.34 8.99
CA THR A 373 -1.93 6.72 7.73
C THR A 373 -1.33 5.34 7.97
N GLY A 374 -1.66 4.40 7.08
CA GLY A 374 -1.32 3.00 7.12
C GLY A 374 -2.58 2.15 7.29
N PHE A 375 -2.85 1.31 6.30
CA PHE A 375 -4.01 0.42 6.26
C PHE A 375 -4.20 -0.48 7.48
N LYS A 376 -3.11 -0.79 8.21
CA LYS A 376 -3.13 -1.47 9.51
C LYS A 376 -4.08 -0.82 10.53
N TRP A 377 -4.33 0.48 10.43
CA TRP A 377 -5.27 1.19 11.29
C TRP A 377 -6.69 1.16 10.73
N VAL A 378 -6.85 1.32 9.41
CA VAL A 378 -8.15 1.30 8.73
C VAL A 378 -8.84 -0.05 8.93
N SER A 379 -8.13 -1.16 8.70
CA SER A 379 -8.73 -2.51 8.78
C SER A 379 -9.16 -2.94 10.18
N ARG A 380 -8.69 -2.24 11.23
CA ARG A 380 -9.03 -2.47 12.64
C ARG A 380 -10.22 -1.65 13.15
N VAL A 381 -10.81 -0.80 12.31
CA VAL A 381 -11.96 0.01 12.74
C VAL A 381 -13.15 -0.91 13.10
N PRO A 382 -13.74 -0.79 14.30
CA PRO A 382 -14.88 -1.61 14.69
C PRO A 382 -16.10 -1.37 13.78
N GLY A 383 -16.74 -2.46 13.36
CA GLY A 383 -17.92 -2.40 12.48
C GLY A 383 -17.63 -1.84 11.09
N LEU A 384 -16.36 -1.87 10.65
CA LEU A 384 -15.97 -1.42 9.32
C LEU A 384 -16.77 -2.15 8.24
N SER A 385 -17.41 -1.38 7.37
CA SER A 385 -18.06 -1.90 6.15
C SER A 385 -17.32 -1.48 4.89
N TYR A 386 -16.58 -0.38 4.95
CA TYR A 386 -15.73 0.09 3.87
C TYR A 386 -14.65 1.01 4.43
N GLY A 387 -13.41 0.84 3.97
CA GLY A 387 -12.36 1.81 4.26
C GLY A 387 -11.35 1.98 3.16
N TYR A 388 -10.69 3.14 3.11
CA TYR A 388 -9.70 3.42 2.08
C TYR A 388 -8.57 4.35 2.52
N GLU A 389 -7.49 4.33 1.74
CA GLU A 389 -6.43 5.32 1.74
C GLU A 389 -6.35 5.96 0.34
N GLU A 390 -6.07 7.26 0.29
CA GLU A 390 -5.95 8.05 -0.94
C GLU A 390 -4.87 7.54 -1.89
N ALA A 391 -3.89 6.79 -1.36
CA ALA A 391 -2.83 6.14 -2.11
C ALA A 391 -3.30 4.82 -2.78
N LEU A 392 -4.50 4.86 -3.38
CA LEU A 392 -5.13 3.79 -4.17
C LEU A 392 -5.47 2.49 -3.42
N GLY A 393 -5.58 2.54 -2.10
CA GLY A 393 -5.85 1.37 -1.27
C GLY A 393 -7.30 1.31 -0.81
N TYR A 394 -8.02 0.22 -1.08
CA TYR A 394 -9.44 0.08 -0.75
C TYR A 394 -9.73 -1.27 -0.10
N LEU A 395 -10.60 -1.26 0.91
CA LEU A 395 -11.16 -2.46 1.54
C LEU A 395 -12.68 -2.38 1.47
N VAL A 396 -13.22 -3.11 0.50
CA VAL A 396 -14.66 -3.21 0.22
C VAL A 396 -15.31 -4.44 0.87
N ASP A 397 -14.49 -5.38 1.34
CA ASP A 397 -14.93 -6.65 1.94
C ASP A 397 -14.08 -6.98 3.19
N PRO A 398 -14.31 -6.23 4.30
CA PRO A 398 -13.51 -6.32 5.52
C PRO A 398 -13.67 -7.62 6.31
N ASP A 399 -14.72 -8.41 6.03
CA ASP A 399 -14.93 -9.71 6.64
C ASP A 399 -14.03 -10.78 6.01
N LYS A 400 -13.72 -10.62 4.72
CA LYS A 400 -12.84 -11.51 3.96
C LYS A 400 -11.35 -11.17 4.15
N VAL A 401 -10.99 -9.89 4.09
CA VAL A 401 -9.58 -9.43 4.11
C VAL A 401 -9.40 -8.29 5.10
N ARG A 402 -8.27 -8.25 5.83
CA ARG A 402 -7.90 -7.17 6.76
C ARG A 402 -6.73 -6.31 6.26
N ASP A 403 -6.65 -6.14 4.95
CA ASP A 403 -5.73 -5.26 4.23
C ASP A 403 -6.42 -4.72 2.97
N LYS A 404 -5.74 -3.92 2.16
CA LYS A 404 -6.22 -3.46 0.86
C LYS A 404 -6.39 -4.65 -0.09
N ASP A 405 -7.41 -4.57 -0.92
CA ASP A 405 -7.70 -5.56 -1.95
C ASP A 405 -8.11 -4.86 -3.25
N GLY A 406 -7.12 -4.66 -4.12
CA GLY A 406 -7.29 -4.01 -5.41
C GLY A 406 -8.14 -4.82 -6.39
N ILE A 407 -8.24 -6.15 -6.20
CA ILE A 407 -9.05 -7.03 -7.06
C ILE A 407 -10.52 -6.93 -6.65
N SER A 408 -10.82 -7.00 -5.36
CA SER A 408 -12.19 -6.77 -4.85
C SER A 408 -12.70 -5.39 -5.20
N ALA A 409 -11.85 -4.37 -5.05
CA ALA A 409 -12.21 -3.01 -5.43
C ALA A 409 -12.49 -2.90 -6.94
N ALA A 410 -11.75 -3.63 -7.79
CA ALA A 410 -11.98 -3.66 -9.24
C ALA A 410 -13.36 -4.26 -9.57
N ILE A 411 -13.75 -5.33 -8.88
CA ILE A 411 -15.06 -5.97 -9.04
C ILE A 411 -16.20 -5.04 -8.64
N GLU A 412 -16.06 -4.35 -7.51
CA GLU A 412 -17.05 -3.35 -7.08
C GLU A 412 -17.18 -2.20 -8.06
N PHE A 413 -16.05 -1.71 -8.57
CA PHE A 413 -16.06 -0.61 -9.53
C PHE A 413 -16.63 -1.04 -10.90
N LEU A 414 -16.32 -2.24 -11.38
CA LEU A 414 -16.96 -2.82 -12.56
C LEU A 414 -18.46 -2.97 -12.38
N GLY A 415 -18.91 -3.41 -11.20
CA GLY A 415 -20.32 -3.47 -10.86
C GLY A 415 -21.00 -2.10 -10.90
N LEU A 416 -20.34 -1.06 -10.38
CA LEU A 416 -20.81 0.33 -10.48
C LEU A 416 -20.95 0.77 -11.94
N VAL A 417 -19.93 0.52 -12.78
CA VAL A 417 -19.97 0.89 -14.20
C VAL A 417 -21.09 0.16 -14.94
N ALA A 418 -21.28 -1.13 -14.68
CA ALA A 418 -22.35 -1.93 -15.27
C ALA A 418 -23.75 -1.41 -14.86
N ASP A 419 -23.91 -1.02 -13.59
CA ASP A 419 -25.16 -0.42 -13.08
C ASP A 419 -25.46 0.93 -13.76
N LEU A 420 -24.46 1.80 -13.88
CA LEU A 420 -24.60 3.10 -14.55
C LEU A 420 -24.94 2.93 -16.03
N LYS A 421 -24.22 2.04 -16.72
CA LYS A 421 -24.45 1.74 -18.13
C LYS A 421 -25.85 1.20 -18.39
N ALA A 422 -26.38 0.36 -17.51
CA ALA A 422 -27.74 -0.19 -17.63
C ALA A 422 -28.84 0.87 -17.64
N ILE A 423 -28.57 2.07 -17.10
CA ILE A 423 -29.48 3.22 -17.12
C ILE A 423 -29.00 4.34 -18.06
N GLY A 424 -28.07 4.05 -18.97
CA GLY A 424 -27.57 4.98 -19.98
C GLY A 424 -26.68 6.09 -19.43
N ARG A 425 -25.94 5.82 -18.34
CA ARG A 425 -25.10 6.80 -17.65
C ARG A 425 -23.63 6.36 -17.59
N THR A 426 -22.75 7.34 -17.41
CA THR A 426 -21.30 7.17 -17.32
C THR A 426 -20.77 7.42 -15.91
N VAL A 427 -19.50 7.09 -15.67
CA VAL A 427 -18.80 7.44 -14.41
C VAL A 427 -18.70 8.96 -14.26
N THR A 428 -18.51 9.70 -15.35
CA THR A 428 -18.49 11.17 -15.34
C THR A 428 -19.83 11.74 -14.86
N ASP A 429 -20.95 11.21 -15.37
CA ASP A 429 -22.29 11.61 -14.88
C ASP A 429 -22.45 11.31 -13.38
N HIS A 430 -21.88 10.20 -12.92
CA HIS A 430 -21.96 9.81 -11.51
C HIS A 430 -21.07 10.69 -10.60
N LEU A 431 -19.93 11.18 -11.10
CA LEU A 431 -19.12 12.20 -10.42
C LEU A 431 -19.87 13.54 -10.35
N THR A 432 -20.66 13.88 -11.37
CA THR A 432 -21.56 15.03 -11.33
C THR A 432 -22.62 14.86 -10.26
N ASP A 433 -23.33 13.71 -10.20
CA ASP A 433 -24.30 13.44 -9.13
C ASP A 433 -23.68 13.52 -7.74
N PHE A 434 -22.46 12.99 -7.60
CA PHE A 434 -21.72 13.05 -6.35
C PHE A 434 -21.58 14.51 -5.91
N ALA A 435 -21.13 15.39 -6.82
CA ALA A 435 -20.97 16.81 -6.55
C ALA A 435 -22.31 17.52 -6.26
N GLU A 436 -23.41 17.09 -6.90
CA GLU A 436 -24.75 17.61 -6.62
C GLU A 436 -25.24 17.24 -5.22
N ARG A 437 -25.02 15.98 -4.83
CA ARG A 437 -25.54 15.39 -3.59
C ARG A 437 -24.72 15.73 -2.35
N PHE A 438 -23.41 15.61 -2.44
CA PHE A 438 -22.50 15.75 -1.29
C PHE A 438 -21.70 17.06 -1.31
N GLY A 439 -21.68 17.76 -2.45
CA GLY A 439 -20.72 18.82 -2.72
C GLY A 439 -19.50 18.28 -3.49
N ALA A 440 -18.75 19.18 -4.10
CA ALA A 440 -17.53 18.82 -4.80
C ALA A 440 -16.35 18.86 -3.82
N PHE A 441 -15.46 17.87 -3.94
CA PHE A 441 -14.24 17.76 -3.16
C PHE A 441 -13.06 17.65 -4.12
N ALA A 442 -12.02 18.42 -3.86
CA ALA A 442 -10.76 18.34 -4.58
C ALA A 442 -9.63 18.10 -3.58
N SER A 443 -8.63 17.34 -4.02
CA SER A 443 -7.44 17.05 -3.23
C SER A 443 -6.18 17.15 -4.08
N SER A 444 -5.07 17.58 -3.49
CA SER A 444 -3.74 17.49 -4.10
C SER A 444 -2.70 17.06 -3.07
N GLN A 445 -1.54 16.63 -3.56
CA GLN A 445 -0.37 16.29 -2.76
C GLN A 445 0.87 17.01 -3.30
N VAL A 446 1.60 17.65 -2.38
CA VAL A 446 2.94 18.17 -2.63
C VAL A 446 3.95 17.30 -1.90
N SER A 447 5.03 16.91 -2.59
CA SER A 447 6.17 16.23 -1.97
C SER A 447 7.42 17.09 -2.12
N ILE A 448 8.12 17.33 -1.01
CA ILE A 448 9.39 18.05 -0.99
C ILE A 448 10.48 17.10 -0.54
N ARG A 449 11.37 16.77 -1.47
CA ARG A 449 12.57 15.97 -1.18
C ARG A 449 13.59 16.83 -0.46
N VAL A 450 14.15 16.32 0.63
CA VAL A 450 15.29 16.92 1.31
C VAL A 450 16.56 16.18 0.93
N THR A 451 17.70 16.88 0.94
CA THR A 451 19.00 16.24 0.68
C THR A 451 19.59 15.61 1.93
N LYS A 452 19.30 16.17 3.12
CA LYS A 452 19.74 15.64 4.41
C LYS A 452 18.53 15.22 5.22
N ALA A 453 18.53 13.99 5.74
CA ALA A 453 17.45 13.49 6.58
C ALA A 453 17.17 14.39 7.81
N ALA A 454 18.21 15.04 8.35
CA ALA A 454 18.09 15.99 9.46
C ALA A 454 17.29 17.27 9.13
N ASP A 455 17.04 17.58 7.86
CA ASP A 455 16.22 18.72 7.46
C ASP A 455 14.73 18.48 7.71
N ILE A 456 14.28 17.22 7.73
CA ILE A 456 12.88 16.86 8.01
C ILE A 456 12.44 17.33 9.41
N PRO A 457 13.10 16.92 10.52
CA PRO A 457 12.71 17.37 11.84
C PRO A 457 12.85 18.89 12.02
N ARG A 458 13.83 19.52 11.35
CA ARG A 458 13.98 20.99 11.34
C ARG A 458 12.75 21.66 10.71
N LEU A 459 12.32 21.20 9.54
CA LEU A 459 11.17 21.75 8.84
C LEU A 459 9.87 21.53 9.62
N MET A 460 9.64 20.32 10.14
CA MET A 460 8.46 20.02 10.98
C MET A 460 8.44 20.87 12.25
N SER A 461 9.59 21.03 12.91
CA SER A 461 9.72 21.90 14.09
C SER A 461 9.45 23.36 13.75
N ALA A 462 9.93 23.87 12.62
CA ALA A 462 9.69 25.25 12.20
C ALA A 462 8.20 25.52 11.92
N LEU A 463 7.52 24.58 11.26
CA LEU A 463 6.07 24.63 11.01
C LEU A 463 5.24 24.58 12.30
N ARG A 464 5.72 23.83 13.31
CA ARG A 464 5.08 23.68 14.62
C ARG A 464 5.28 24.91 15.53
N GLN A 465 6.49 25.46 15.58
CA GLN A 465 6.82 26.58 16.47
C GLN A 465 6.35 27.93 15.93
N SER A 466 6.31 28.09 14.61
CA SER A 466 5.87 29.32 13.94
C SER A 466 4.83 28.98 12.87
N PRO A 467 3.62 28.53 13.25
CA PRO A 467 2.58 28.17 12.30
C PRO A 467 2.19 29.40 11.45
N PRO A 468 1.89 29.23 10.15
CA PRO A 468 1.42 30.34 9.33
C PRO A 468 0.07 30.85 9.86
N GLU A 469 -0.12 32.17 9.95
CA GLU A 469 -1.44 32.75 10.28
C GLU A 469 -2.41 32.67 9.10
N ARG A 470 -1.88 32.58 7.87
CA ARG A 470 -2.64 32.47 6.63
C ARG A 470 -1.93 31.56 5.63
N ILE A 471 -2.70 30.83 4.82
CA ILE A 471 -2.22 30.04 3.68
C ILE A 471 -3.03 30.46 2.45
N ALA A 472 -2.35 30.80 1.34
CA ALA A 472 -2.99 31.34 0.13
C ALA A 472 -3.98 32.49 0.40
N GLY A 473 -3.65 33.35 1.38
CA GLY A 473 -4.50 34.46 1.79
C GLY A 473 -5.73 34.08 2.62
N VAL A 474 -5.92 32.83 3.02
CA VAL A 474 -7.00 32.36 3.91
C VAL A 474 -6.48 32.19 5.33
N ALA A 475 -7.20 32.66 6.34
CA ALA A 475 -6.76 32.55 7.73
C ALA A 475 -6.76 31.10 8.22
N VAL A 476 -5.74 30.74 9.00
CA VAL A 476 -5.69 29.46 9.73
C VAL A 476 -6.57 29.60 10.97
N ARG A 477 -7.66 28.82 11.00
CA ARG A 477 -8.61 28.78 12.12
C ARG A 477 -8.09 27.96 13.29
N ALA A 478 -7.45 26.82 12.99
CA ALA A 478 -6.92 25.92 14.00
C ALA A 478 -5.71 25.14 13.47
N VAL A 479 -4.84 24.73 14.39
CA VAL A 479 -3.71 23.84 14.12
C VAL A 479 -3.85 22.63 15.03
N ASP A 480 -4.08 21.47 14.44
CA ASP A 480 -4.10 20.20 15.16
C ASP A 480 -2.70 19.60 15.07
N ASP A 481 -2.02 19.45 16.23
CA ASP A 481 -0.72 18.81 16.33
C ASP A 481 -0.86 17.41 16.91
N PHE A 482 -0.38 16.42 16.17
CA PHE A 482 -0.49 15.02 16.54
C PHE A 482 0.75 14.51 17.29
N ALA A 483 1.74 15.36 17.58
CA ALA A 483 2.98 14.95 18.24
C ALA A 483 2.77 14.22 19.58
N GLU A 484 1.73 14.59 20.33
CA GLU A 484 1.34 13.94 21.61
C GLU A 484 0.06 13.08 21.47
N GLY A 485 -0.42 12.89 20.25
CA GLY A 485 -1.73 12.32 19.94
C GLY A 485 -2.83 13.38 19.90
N PHE A 486 -3.88 13.13 19.12
CA PHE A 486 -4.97 14.10 18.93
C PHE A 486 -6.29 13.39 18.64
N ALA A 487 -7.37 13.82 19.30
CA ALA A 487 -8.73 13.29 19.11
C ALA A 487 -8.82 11.74 19.13
N GLY A 488 -8.08 11.09 20.04
CA GLY A 488 -8.06 9.63 20.18
C GLY A 488 -7.09 8.90 19.25
N LEU A 489 -6.41 9.61 18.34
CA LEU A 489 -5.31 9.06 17.53
C LEU A 489 -3.99 9.15 18.30
N SER A 490 -3.17 8.11 18.16
CA SER A 490 -1.86 8.04 18.83
C SER A 490 -0.89 9.10 18.30
N ALA A 491 0.18 9.34 19.07
CA ALA A 491 1.25 10.25 18.71
C ALA A 491 1.82 9.95 17.31
N SER A 492 1.99 11.00 16.50
CA SER A 492 2.56 10.95 15.15
C SER A 492 3.05 12.34 14.74
N ASP A 493 4.13 12.43 13.97
CA ASP A 493 4.63 13.73 13.48
C ASP A 493 3.78 14.24 12.31
N ILE A 494 2.60 14.75 12.64
CA ILE A 494 1.60 15.29 11.71
C ILE A 494 1.14 16.64 12.24
N LEU A 495 1.04 17.62 11.34
CA LEU A 495 0.38 18.90 11.58
C LEU A 495 -0.80 19.02 10.63
N ARG A 496 -1.96 19.43 11.13
CA ARG A 496 -3.12 19.78 10.29
C ARG A 496 -3.54 21.22 10.53
N TYR A 497 -3.44 22.03 9.49
CA TYR A 497 -3.94 23.40 9.44
C TYR A 497 -5.38 23.38 8.89
N GLN A 498 -6.33 23.82 9.71
CA GLN A 498 -7.73 23.97 9.34
C GLN A 498 -7.97 25.44 8.98
N LEU A 499 -8.46 25.73 7.79
CA LEU A 499 -8.65 27.10 7.30
C LEU A 499 -10.09 27.58 7.49
N GLU A 500 -10.29 28.90 7.55
CA GLU A 500 -11.61 29.52 7.76
C GLU A 500 -12.63 29.22 6.67
N ASP A 501 -12.18 28.98 5.43
CA ASP A 501 -13.05 28.59 4.31
C ASP A 501 -13.41 27.09 4.31
N GLY A 502 -12.97 26.35 5.33
CA GLY A 502 -13.24 24.91 5.48
C GLY A 502 -12.21 24.01 4.80
N SER A 503 -11.30 24.55 3.99
CA SER A 503 -10.18 23.78 3.43
C SER A 503 -9.17 23.39 4.52
N ARG A 504 -8.32 22.41 4.22
CA ARG A 504 -7.30 21.93 5.16
C ARG A 504 -5.99 21.55 4.48
N VAL A 505 -4.90 21.70 5.23
CA VAL A 505 -3.55 21.32 4.82
C VAL A 505 -2.95 20.43 5.89
N ILE A 506 -2.47 19.25 5.51
CA ILE A 506 -1.85 18.28 6.42
C ILE A 506 -0.41 18.08 6.01
N VAL A 507 0.53 18.28 6.93
CA VAL A 507 1.97 18.12 6.70
C VAL A 507 2.49 16.96 7.53
N ARG A 508 3.27 16.07 6.91
CA ARG A 508 3.93 14.95 7.61
C ARG A 508 5.23 14.50 6.93
N PRO A 509 6.19 13.93 7.67
CA PRO A 509 7.29 13.18 7.09
C PRO A 509 6.82 11.95 6.32
N SER A 510 7.53 11.64 5.23
CA SER A 510 7.44 10.33 4.58
C SER A 510 8.16 9.29 5.44
N GLY A 511 7.55 8.11 5.60
CA GLY A 511 8.14 7.02 6.40
C GLY A 511 9.18 6.18 5.65
N THR A 512 9.24 6.31 4.32
CA THR A 512 10.07 5.44 3.46
C THR A 512 11.09 6.19 2.61
N GLU A 513 11.01 7.52 2.57
CA GLU A 513 11.84 8.36 1.70
C GLU A 513 12.20 9.66 2.43
N PRO A 514 13.36 10.29 2.15
CA PRO A 514 13.75 11.56 2.76
C PRO A 514 12.96 12.73 2.16
N LYS A 515 11.65 12.78 2.42
CA LYS A 515 10.75 13.82 1.92
C LYS A 515 9.65 14.17 2.92
N VAL A 516 9.17 15.41 2.88
CA VAL A 516 7.95 15.85 3.57
C VAL A 516 6.80 15.86 2.57
N LYS A 517 5.65 15.32 2.98
CA LYS A 517 4.41 15.30 2.20
C LYS A 517 3.42 16.30 2.76
N VAL A 518 2.76 17.02 1.87
CA VAL A 518 1.65 17.91 2.18
C VAL A 518 0.43 17.46 1.42
N TYR A 519 -0.67 17.26 2.14
CA TYR A 519 -1.96 16.87 1.62
C TYR A 519 -2.91 18.06 1.76
N ILE A 520 -3.63 18.37 0.70
CA ILE A 520 -4.45 19.57 0.60
C ILE A 520 -5.83 19.14 0.18
N ASP A 521 -6.86 19.56 0.92
CA ASP A 521 -8.25 19.30 0.58
C ASP A 521 -9.05 20.60 0.59
N ALA A 522 -9.92 20.76 -0.40
CA ALA A 522 -10.95 21.79 -0.42
C ALA A 522 -12.28 21.21 -0.90
N SER A 523 -13.37 21.88 -0.54
CA SER A 523 -14.71 21.49 -0.96
C SER A 523 -15.56 22.69 -1.30
N SER A 524 -16.58 22.50 -2.14
CA SER A 524 -17.59 23.52 -2.41
C SER A 524 -18.99 22.91 -2.53
N VAL A 525 -19.98 23.60 -1.97
CA VAL A 525 -21.41 23.27 -2.05
C VAL A 525 -22.21 24.34 -2.80
N GLU A 526 -21.54 25.41 -3.25
CA GLU A 526 -22.19 26.57 -3.85
C GLU A 526 -22.32 26.44 -5.37
N GLY A 527 -23.49 26.78 -5.92
CA GLY A 527 -23.76 26.76 -7.35
C GLY A 527 -24.04 25.36 -7.93
N THR A 528 -23.88 25.24 -9.25
CA THR A 528 -24.03 23.98 -10.01
C THR A 528 -22.87 23.02 -9.71
N ALA A 529 -23.03 21.72 -10.00
CA ALA A 529 -21.96 20.74 -9.84
C ALA A 529 -20.64 21.17 -10.49
N ALA A 530 -20.69 21.62 -11.74
CA ALA A 530 -19.51 22.13 -12.46
C ALA A 530 -18.86 23.33 -11.75
N HIS A 531 -19.66 24.27 -11.22
CA HIS A 531 -19.14 25.41 -10.47
C HIS A 531 -18.50 24.97 -9.14
N ARG A 532 -19.13 24.04 -8.42
CA ARG A 532 -18.57 23.46 -7.18
C ARG A 532 -17.21 22.81 -7.44
N GLN A 533 -17.14 21.97 -8.49
CA GLN A 533 -15.91 21.27 -8.88
C GLN A 533 -14.80 22.26 -9.24
N ALA A 534 -15.10 23.25 -10.08
CA ALA A 534 -14.14 24.29 -10.45
C ALA A 534 -13.64 25.09 -9.23
N THR A 535 -14.54 25.47 -8.33
CA THR A 535 -14.20 26.23 -7.12
C THR A 535 -13.34 25.42 -6.13
N ALA A 536 -13.67 24.14 -5.92
CA ALA A 536 -12.89 23.26 -5.07
C ALA A 536 -11.47 23.06 -5.65
N GLN A 537 -11.37 22.78 -6.96
CA GLN A 537 -10.08 22.60 -7.63
C GLN A 537 -9.23 23.88 -7.57
N ALA A 538 -9.80 25.03 -7.92
CA ALA A 538 -9.09 26.31 -7.89
C ALA A 538 -8.56 26.67 -6.48
N THR A 539 -9.29 26.28 -5.43
CA THR A 539 -8.82 26.46 -4.04
C THR A 539 -7.63 25.56 -3.73
N VAL A 540 -7.68 24.29 -4.13
CA VAL A 540 -6.55 23.36 -3.97
C VAL A 540 -5.32 23.87 -4.71
N ASP A 541 -5.46 24.31 -5.96
CA ASP A 541 -4.33 24.79 -6.78
C ASP A 541 -3.63 26.00 -6.13
N ARG A 542 -4.41 26.95 -5.57
CA ARG A 542 -3.85 28.10 -4.84
C ARG A 542 -3.14 27.69 -3.56
N LEU A 543 -3.72 26.76 -2.79
CA LEU A 543 -3.12 26.26 -1.56
C LEU A 543 -1.84 25.48 -1.85
N GLU A 544 -1.83 24.68 -2.91
CA GLU A 544 -0.63 23.98 -3.37
C GLU A 544 0.50 24.94 -3.70
N ALA A 545 0.24 25.96 -4.51
CA ALA A 545 1.24 26.97 -4.84
C ALA A 545 1.79 27.66 -3.59
N ALA A 546 0.91 28.10 -2.67
CA ALA A 546 1.31 28.75 -1.44
C ALA A 546 2.11 27.83 -0.50
N MET A 547 1.77 26.54 -0.44
CA MET A 547 2.53 25.57 0.37
C MET A 547 3.91 25.29 -0.23
N ARG A 548 4.04 25.24 -1.56
CA ARG A 548 5.35 25.11 -2.21
C ARG A 548 6.25 26.30 -1.87
N GLU A 549 5.73 27.51 -1.91
CA GLU A 549 6.44 28.74 -1.52
C GLU A 549 6.82 28.70 -0.03
N LEU A 550 5.86 28.47 0.86
CA LEU A 550 6.08 28.44 2.31
C LEU A 550 7.15 27.43 2.72
N LEU A 551 7.15 26.25 2.11
CA LEU A 551 8.12 25.21 2.43
C LEU A 551 9.48 25.48 1.82
N ALA A 552 9.56 26.12 0.65
CA ALA A 552 10.83 26.56 0.06
C ALA A 552 11.50 27.67 0.89
N GLU A 553 10.74 28.54 1.55
CA GLU A 553 11.26 29.56 2.48
C GLU A 553 11.80 28.97 3.79
N ARG A 554 11.31 27.78 4.17
CA ARG A 554 11.60 27.15 5.48
C ARG A 554 12.58 25.97 5.41
N ALA A 555 12.79 25.40 4.22
CA ALA A 555 13.83 24.40 3.95
C ALA A 555 15.20 25.07 3.94
#